data_AF-A0A920ILL1-F1
#
_entry.id   AF-A0A920ILL1-F1
#
_cell.length_a   1.000
_cell.length_b   1.000
_cell.length_c   1.000
_cell.angle_alpha   90.00
_cell.angle_beta   90.00
_cell.angle_gamma   90.00
#
_symmetry.space_group_name_H-M   'P 1'
#
loop_
_entity.id
_entity.type
_entity.pdbx_description
1 polymer ?
#
loop_
_entity_poly.entity_id
_entity_poly.type
_entity_poly.pdbx_seq_one_letter_code
_entity_poly.pdbx_strand_id
1 'polypeptide(L)' 'MSDIVLNHASSQSKWFHNFLNNKGEGKDFFLQYNKDIDIKNVTRARSHKLIQKYDTVNGKK' A
#
# COMPACT_ATOMS: atom_id res chain seq x y z
N MET A 1 25.87 3.48 11.09
CA MET A 1 24.76 4.41 10.87
C MET A 1 23.77 3.71 9.96
N SER A 2 22.48 3.72 10.30
CA SER A 2 21.46 2.97 9.57
C SER A 2 20.19 3.82 9.44
N ASP A 3 19.51 3.70 8.31
CA ASP A 3 18.20 4.31 8.12
C ASP A 3 17.10 3.45 8.74
N ILE A 4 16.13 4.10 9.37
CA ILE A 4 14.93 3.46 9.91
C ILE A 4 13.74 3.90 9.07
N VAL A 5 13.20 2.99 8.27
CA VAL A 5 12.05 3.25 7.38
C VAL A 5 10.78 2.75 8.06
N LEU A 6 10.00 3.67 8.62
CA LEU A 6 8.73 3.35 9.32
C LEU A 6 7.48 3.65 8.48
N ASN A 7 7.59 4.50 7.48
CA ASN A 7 6.43 5.04 6.75
C ASN A 7 5.92 4.11 5.63
N HIS A 8 6.76 3.24 5.09
CA HIS A 8 6.38 2.36 3.99
C HIS A 8 7.23 1.08 3.97
N ALA A 9 6.72 0.07 3.27
CA ALA A 9 7.42 -1.18 3.00
C ALA A 9 7.49 -1.45 1.49
N SER A 10 8.48 -2.23 1.08
CA SER A 10 8.61 -2.70 -0.31
C SER A 10 7.41 -3.56 -0.70
N SER A 11 6.95 -3.46 -1.96
CA SER A 11 5.96 -4.38 -2.54
C SER A 11 6.51 -5.81 -2.67
N GLN A 12 7.82 -6.01 -2.54
CA GLN A 12 8.44 -7.33 -2.48
C GLN A 12 8.57 -7.87 -1.05
N SER A 13 8.15 -7.10 -0.03
CA SER A 13 8.25 -7.54 1.37
C SER A 13 7.29 -8.69 1.69
N LYS A 14 7.65 -9.50 2.69
CA LYS A 14 6.79 -10.58 3.20
C LYS A 14 5.43 -10.05 3.65
N TRP A 15 5.39 -8.90 4.33
CA TRP A 15 4.15 -8.27 4.77
C TRP A 15 3.25 -7.85 3.61
N PHE A 16 3.79 -7.30 2.52
CA PHE A 16 2.98 -6.95 1.36
C PHE A 16 2.41 -8.19 0.67
N HIS A 17 3.19 -9.28 0.55
CA HIS A 17 2.67 -10.55 0.04
C HIS A 17 1.57 -11.13 0.94
N ASN A 18 1.72 -11.02 2.25
CA ASN A 18 0.70 -11.42 3.22
C ASN A 18 -0.58 -10.57 3.09
N PHE A 19 -0.45 -9.29 2.81
CA PHE A 19 -1.56 -8.39 2.47
C PHE A 19 -2.31 -8.84 1.20
N LEU A 20 -1.59 -9.12 0.10
CA LEU A 20 -2.21 -9.61 -1.14
C LEU A 20 -2.96 -10.94 -0.94
N ASN A 21 -2.44 -11.81 -0.07
CA ASN A 21 -3.01 -13.12 0.23
C ASN A 21 -3.98 -13.12 1.43
N ASN A 22 -4.24 -11.96 2.04
CA ASN A 22 -5.06 -11.83 3.25
C ASN A 22 -4.69 -12.84 4.36
N LYS A 23 -3.39 -13.15 4.54
CA LYS A 23 -2.92 -14.24 5.40
C LYS A 23 -1.63 -13.88 6.12
N GLY A 24 -1.54 -14.26 7.39
CA GLY A 24 -0.33 -14.07 8.21
C GLY A 24 -0.18 -12.65 8.75
N GLU A 25 0.97 -12.39 9.34
CA GLU A 25 1.32 -11.09 9.93
C GLU A 25 1.47 -10.01 8.85
N GLY A 26 1.00 -8.80 9.13
CA GLY A 26 1.08 -7.66 8.22
C GLY A 26 0.01 -7.64 7.13
N LYS A 27 -0.95 -8.59 7.15
CA LYS A 27 -2.05 -8.64 6.18
C LYS A 27 -2.96 -7.40 6.21
N ASP A 28 -2.92 -6.64 7.30
CA ASP A 28 -3.75 -5.48 7.61
C ASP A 28 -2.93 -4.21 7.87
N PHE A 29 -1.62 -4.22 7.61
CA PHE A 29 -0.74 -3.06 7.83
C PHE A 29 -0.86 -1.98 6.74
N PHE A 30 -1.48 -2.30 5.60
CA PHE A 30 -1.54 -1.40 4.44
C PHE A 30 -2.90 -0.71 4.33
N LEU A 31 -2.86 0.62 4.16
CA LEU A 31 -4.03 1.46 3.96
C LEU A 31 -4.63 1.22 2.57
N GLN A 32 -5.95 1.06 2.53
CA GLN A 32 -6.73 0.95 1.29
C GLN A 32 -7.79 2.03 1.30
N TYR A 33 -8.13 2.53 0.12
CA TYR A 33 -9.11 3.59 -0.04
C TYR A 33 -10.11 3.24 -1.13
N ASN A 34 -11.36 3.66 -0.94
CA ASN A 34 -12.37 3.59 -1.99
C ASN A 34 -12.03 4.61 -3.10
N LYS A 35 -12.60 4.39 -4.30
CA LYS A 35 -12.32 5.24 -5.48
C LYS A 35 -12.68 6.72 -5.27
N ASP A 36 -13.57 7.03 -4.33
CA ASP A 36 -14.17 8.35 -4.16
C ASP A 36 -13.44 9.23 -3.12
N ILE A 37 -12.23 8.86 -2.70
CA ILE A 37 -11.46 9.65 -1.73
C ILE A 37 -11.01 10.99 -2.33
N ASP A 38 -11.23 12.08 -1.59
CA ASP A 38 -10.77 13.41 -1.99
C ASP A 38 -9.26 13.54 -1.75
N ILE A 39 -8.51 13.55 -2.86
CA ILE A 39 -7.05 13.71 -2.89
C ILE A 39 -6.61 15.02 -3.54
N LYS A 40 -7.53 15.98 -3.75
CA LYS A 40 -7.26 17.23 -4.49
C LYS A 40 -6.12 18.06 -3.89
N ASN A 41 -5.97 18.02 -2.57
CA ASN A 41 -4.95 18.79 -1.86
C ASN A 41 -3.57 18.09 -1.82
N VAL A 42 -3.41 16.89 -2.40
CA VAL A 42 -2.15 16.11 -2.31
C VAL A 42 -1.26 16.32 -3.54
N THR A 43 -0.51 17.43 -3.55
CA THR A 43 0.15 17.99 -4.75
C THR A 43 1.63 17.64 -4.98
N ARG A 44 2.21 16.69 -4.23
CA ARG A 44 3.63 16.29 -4.39
C ARG A 44 3.91 15.73 -5.79
N ALA A 45 5.04 16.06 -6.40
CA ALA A 45 5.53 15.43 -7.63
C ALA A 45 5.83 13.93 -7.41
N ARG A 46 5.42 13.09 -8.36
CA ARG A 46 5.54 11.62 -8.26
C ARG A 46 5.78 11.01 -9.64
N SER A 47 6.56 9.93 -9.69
CA SER A 47 6.73 9.11 -10.90
C SER A 47 5.51 8.24 -11.21
N HIS A 48 4.62 8.05 -10.24
CA HIS A 48 3.43 7.19 -10.34
C HIS A 48 2.18 7.87 -9.77
N LYS A 49 1.01 7.29 -10.07
CA LYS A 49 -0.26 7.74 -9.50
C LYS A 49 -0.24 7.62 -7.97
N LEU A 50 -0.94 8.54 -7.29
CA LEU A 50 -1.01 8.57 -5.83
C LEU A 50 -1.59 7.27 -5.26
N ILE A 51 -2.64 6.75 -5.88
CA ILE A 51 -3.29 5.50 -5.48
C ILE A 51 -2.92 4.44 -6.52
N GLN A 52 -2.43 3.30 -6.05
CA GLN A 52 -2.07 2.14 -6.85
C GLN A 52 -3.10 1.04 -6.63
N LYS A 53 -3.40 0.27 -7.69
CA LYS A 53 -4.36 -0.83 -7.65
C LYS A 53 -3.61 -2.15 -7.64
N TYR A 54 -4.03 -3.07 -6.78
CA TYR A 54 -3.47 -4.41 -6.66
C TYR A 54 -4.59 -5.46 -6.64
N ASP A 55 -4.31 -6.61 -7.25
CA ASP A 55 -5.17 -7.78 -7.14
C ASP A 55 -4.85 -8.50 -5.82
N THR A 56 -5.87 -8.69 -4.97
CA THR A 56 -5.77 -9.49 -3.74
C THR A 56 -6.73 -10.67 -3.83
N VAL A 57 -6.55 -11.64 -2.95
CA VAL A 57 -7.47 -12.79 -2.83
C VAL A 57 -8.90 -12.38 -2.50
N ASN A 58 -9.10 -11.19 -1.91
CA ASN A 58 -10.41 -10.63 -1.58
C ASN A 58 -10.95 -9.67 -2.66
N GLY A 59 -10.32 -9.65 -3.84
CA GLY A 59 -10.65 -8.74 -4.94
C GLY A 59 -9.67 -7.57 -5.08
N LYS A 60 -9.96 -6.67 -6.01
CA LYS A 60 -9.12 -5.51 -6.32
C LYS A 60 -9.13 -4.50 -5.19
N LYS A 61 -7.95 -4.13 -4.72
CA LYS A 61 -7.71 -3.17 -3.65
C LYS A 61 -6.82 -2.02 -4.11
#